data_AF-A0A7X9ZE73-F1
#
_entry.id   AF-A0A7X9ZE73-F1
#
_cell.length_a   1.000
_cell.length_b   1.000
_cell.length_c   1.000
_cell.angle_alpha   90.00
_cell.angle_beta   90.00
_cell.angle_gamma   90.00
#
_symmetry.space_group_name_H-M   'P 1'
#
loop_
_entity.id
_entity.type
_entity.pdbx_description
1 polymer ?
#
loop_
_entity_poly.entity_id
_entity_poly.type
_entity_poly.pdbx_seq_one_letter_code
_entity_poly.pdbx_strand_id
1 'polypeptide(L)'
;MQDPVAILDTFERLGWKNNDPMAQTLQLRLEDPKALGELVAQALGRSLDSATFIDAALDLMDDVTYAATVTLAWQRAMQGVRSDILSAVLDSAALQYPVAFAGHWASLLAAAHTGEGGPEYLDGQAWRALDAATIDAWRTGLEADTSEGTLGRTRAVALLRSRRPDAVRHAWTRLFPDASDPAAASWLMLAGYARHADGLRSLHTESPLHIGFSAAQRKPMLAGQPAWRRDIHKAHPTWNAGTPPVTQARMGGVLARECGLCHAPLHRLLSVQEPARAGIDSGGPIEFATCLSCQGWESDGPMFYRHDGDGVASAHPVQQRHDPVTPDFVAGALQDAQVQLFAAPARWACQDWGESNGRQNLSRVGGAPSWVQSPDYPPCPDCHQDMAFVMQLDSGLPQADGGEWLWGSGGCNYTFWCAGCRVSGQLWQCT
;
A
#
# COMPACT_ATOMS: atom_id res chain seq x y z
N MET A 1 -34.57 -1.68 9.60
CA MET A 1 -33.47 -0.73 9.47
C MET A 1 -32.59 -0.92 10.68
N GLN A 2 -31.34 -1.32 10.47
CA GLN A 2 -30.35 -1.34 11.53
C GLN A 2 -30.18 0.07 12.10
N ASP A 3 -30.06 0.18 13.43
CA ASP A 3 -29.86 1.45 14.13
C ASP A 3 -28.38 1.54 14.55
N PRO A 4 -27.62 2.54 14.08
CA PRO A 4 -26.23 2.74 14.46
C PRO A 4 -25.97 2.71 15.98
N VAL A 5 -26.86 3.31 16.78
CA VAL A 5 -26.69 3.35 18.25
C VAL A 5 -26.88 1.96 18.84
N ALA A 6 -27.87 1.21 18.37
CA ALA A 6 -28.13 -0.15 18.84
C ALA A 6 -26.98 -1.12 18.56
N ILE A 7 -26.27 -0.96 17.42
CA ILE A 7 -25.08 -1.75 17.09
C ILE A 7 -23.99 -1.51 18.15
N LEU A 8 -23.69 -0.24 18.44
CA LEU A 8 -22.66 0.15 19.40
C LEU A 8 -23.01 -0.29 20.82
N ASP A 9 -24.24 -0.04 21.28
CA ASP A 9 -24.69 -0.41 22.63
C ASP A 9 -24.66 -1.93 22.83
N THR A 10 -25.01 -2.69 21.77
CA THR A 10 -24.92 -4.17 21.80
C THR A 10 -23.46 -4.62 21.84
N PHE A 11 -22.57 -3.98 21.08
CA PHE A 11 -21.15 -4.29 21.09
C PHE A 11 -20.48 -3.96 22.42
N GLU A 12 -20.78 -2.83 23.04
CA GLU A 12 -20.27 -2.50 24.39
C GLU A 12 -20.66 -3.54 25.44
N ARG A 13 -21.90 -4.07 25.33
CA ARG A 13 -22.40 -5.06 26.28
C ARG A 13 -21.85 -6.47 26.05
N LEU A 14 -21.70 -6.89 24.79
CA LEU A 14 -21.43 -8.29 24.43
C LEU A 14 -20.05 -8.52 23.80
N GLY A 15 -19.36 -7.45 23.38
CA GLY A 15 -18.19 -7.52 22.52
C GLY A 15 -18.49 -8.32 21.24
N TRP A 16 -17.55 -9.17 20.85
CA TRP A 16 -17.69 -10.15 19.76
C TRP A 16 -18.40 -11.44 20.17
N LYS A 17 -18.66 -11.66 21.46
CA LYS A 17 -19.22 -12.92 21.94
C LYS A 17 -20.73 -12.92 21.77
N ASN A 18 -21.25 -13.87 20.98
CA ASN A 18 -22.68 -13.96 20.65
C ASN A 18 -23.24 -12.68 20.01
N ASN A 19 -22.39 -11.93 19.31
CA ASN A 19 -22.71 -10.71 18.60
C ASN A 19 -21.91 -10.69 17.30
N ASP A 20 -22.47 -10.10 16.25
CA ASP A 20 -21.81 -9.96 14.95
C ASP A 20 -21.96 -8.51 14.46
N PRO A 21 -21.18 -7.57 15.03
CA PRO A 21 -21.25 -6.16 14.67
C PRO A 21 -20.78 -5.94 13.22
N MET A 22 -19.95 -6.83 12.68
CA MET A 22 -19.52 -6.79 11.28
C MET A 22 -20.71 -7.07 10.35
N ALA A 23 -21.45 -8.15 10.57
CA ALA A 23 -22.66 -8.43 9.78
C ALA A 23 -23.72 -7.33 9.94
N GLN A 24 -23.90 -6.78 11.14
CA GLN A 24 -24.80 -5.64 11.37
C GLN A 24 -24.39 -4.39 10.60
N THR A 25 -23.09 -4.08 10.55
CA THR A 25 -22.55 -2.95 9.79
C THR A 25 -22.72 -3.14 8.28
N LEU A 26 -22.48 -4.36 7.78
CA LEU A 26 -22.72 -4.69 6.38
C LEU A 26 -24.21 -4.61 6.01
N GLN A 27 -25.09 -5.03 6.91
CA GLN A 27 -26.53 -4.89 6.73
C GLN A 27 -26.96 -3.42 6.76
N LEU A 28 -26.43 -2.62 7.69
CA LEU A 28 -26.65 -1.17 7.77
C LEU A 28 -26.28 -0.50 6.44
N ARG A 29 -25.11 -0.83 5.88
CA ARG A 29 -24.69 -0.34 4.56
C ARG A 29 -25.69 -0.68 3.45
N LEU A 30 -26.28 -1.87 3.47
CA LEU A 30 -27.22 -2.30 2.42
C LEU A 30 -28.56 -1.56 2.51
N GLU A 31 -29.00 -1.26 3.73
CA GLU A 31 -30.28 -0.61 4.01
C GLU A 31 -30.19 0.92 3.89
N ASP A 32 -29.14 1.52 4.45
CA ASP A 32 -28.86 2.95 4.42
C ASP A 32 -27.34 3.23 4.45
N PRO A 33 -26.68 3.35 3.29
CA PRO A 33 -25.24 3.62 3.20
C PRO A 33 -24.78 4.87 3.97
N LYS A 34 -25.64 5.88 4.13
CA LYS A 34 -25.28 7.14 4.79
C LYS A 34 -25.20 6.97 6.31
N ALA A 35 -25.97 6.04 6.87
CA ALA A 35 -25.98 5.74 8.31
C ALA A 35 -24.64 5.17 8.82
N LEU A 36 -23.74 4.73 7.92
CA LEU A 36 -22.36 4.41 8.31
C LEU A 36 -21.65 5.61 8.94
N GLY A 37 -21.88 6.83 8.42
CA GLY A 37 -21.28 8.04 8.98
C GLY A 37 -21.77 8.31 10.41
N GLU A 38 -23.06 8.06 10.66
CA GLU A 38 -23.66 8.17 12.00
C GLU A 38 -23.09 7.13 12.96
N LEU A 39 -22.92 5.88 12.51
CA LEU A 39 -22.27 4.81 13.30
C LEU A 39 -20.90 5.25 13.79
N VAL A 40 -20.05 5.75 12.90
CA VAL A 40 -18.71 6.20 13.29
C VAL A 40 -18.77 7.45 14.18
N ALA A 41 -19.62 8.43 13.86
CA ALA A 41 -19.76 9.65 14.66
C ALA A 41 -20.17 9.39 16.11
N GLN A 42 -21.03 8.39 16.33
CA GLN A 42 -21.44 7.94 17.67
C GLN A 42 -20.35 7.12 18.37
N ALA A 43 -19.47 6.46 17.62
CA ALA A 43 -18.35 5.70 18.16
C ALA A 43 -17.17 6.57 18.64
N LEU A 44 -16.98 7.78 18.09
CA LEU A 44 -15.82 8.64 18.37
C LEU A 44 -15.57 8.95 19.87
N GLY A 45 -16.61 8.93 20.71
CA GLY A 45 -16.49 9.20 22.15
C GLY A 45 -16.53 7.96 23.03
N ARG A 46 -16.61 6.76 22.45
CA ARG A 46 -16.78 5.49 23.15
C ARG A 46 -15.45 4.76 23.28
N SER A 47 -15.33 3.92 24.31
CA SER A 47 -14.19 3.02 24.50
C SER A 47 -14.58 1.65 23.96
N LEU A 48 -14.15 1.33 22.74
CA LEU A 48 -14.54 0.10 22.04
C LEU A 48 -13.30 -0.71 21.67
N ASP A 49 -13.03 -1.78 22.40
CA ASP A 49 -11.87 -2.63 22.14
C ASP A 49 -12.06 -3.44 20.85
N SER A 50 -11.04 -3.46 19.98
CA SER A 50 -11.02 -4.29 18.76
C SER A 50 -12.22 -4.09 17.82
N ALA A 51 -12.64 -2.84 17.60
CA ALA A 51 -13.84 -2.49 16.85
C ALA A 51 -13.64 -2.47 15.32
N THR A 52 -13.12 -3.56 14.73
CA THR A 52 -12.78 -3.62 13.28
C THR A 52 -13.97 -3.42 12.31
N PHE A 53 -15.21 -3.47 12.81
CA PHE A 53 -16.40 -3.10 12.04
C PHE A 53 -16.50 -1.58 11.79
N ILE A 54 -15.86 -0.75 12.62
CA ILE A 54 -15.72 0.70 12.39
C ILE A 54 -14.81 0.95 11.19
N ASP A 55 -13.69 0.23 11.07
CA ASP A 55 -12.82 0.33 9.91
C ASP A 55 -13.54 -0.10 8.63
N ALA A 56 -14.34 -1.17 8.70
CA ALA A 56 -15.18 -1.59 7.58
C ALA A 56 -16.23 -0.52 7.23
N ALA A 57 -16.80 0.18 8.21
CA ALA A 57 -17.71 1.30 7.95
C ALA A 57 -16.98 2.44 7.21
N LEU A 58 -15.79 2.84 7.67
CA LEU A 58 -14.96 3.86 7.03
C LEU A 58 -14.64 3.48 5.57
N ASP A 59 -14.19 2.24 5.35
CA ASP A 59 -13.83 1.72 4.04
C ASP A 59 -15.02 1.75 3.06
N LEU A 60 -16.24 1.46 3.54
CA LEU A 60 -17.44 1.30 2.72
C LEU A 60 -18.29 2.57 2.55
N MET A 61 -17.95 3.68 3.23
CA MET A 61 -18.60 4.98 3.02
C MET A 61 -18.35 5.52 1.60
N ASP A 62 -19.34 6.21 1.02
CA ASP A 62 -19.06 7.10 -0.11
C ASP A 62 -18.16 8.28 0.30
N ASP A 63 -17.56 8.97 -0.68
CA ASP A 63 -16.59 10.03 -0.41
C ASP A 63 -17.19 11.24 0.32
N VAL A 64 -18.49 11.52 0.13
CA VAL A 64 -19.16 12.66 0.78
C VAL A 64 -19.37 12.38 2.26
N THR A 65 -19.92 11.20 2.57
CA THR A 65 -20.11 10.72 3.95
C THR A 65 -18.77 10.60 4.67
N TYR A 66 -17.77 9.99 4.02
CA TYR A 66 -16.44 9.84 4.59
C TYR A 66 -15.80 11.18 4.94
N ALA A 67 -15.81 12.15 4.01
CA ALA A 67 -15.25 13.48 4.24
C ALA A 67 -15.93 14.20 5.42
N ALA A 68 -17.26 14.10 5.53
CA ALA A 68 -18.01 14.68 6.66
C ALA A 68 -17.63 14.02 7.99
N THR A 69 -17.52 12.69 8.02
CA THR A 69 -17.15 11.92 9.21
C THR A 69 -15.76 12.26 9.72
N VAL A 70 -14.74 12.28 8.84
CA VAL A 70 -13.37 12.61 9.26
C VAL A 70 -13.20 14.08 9.64
N THR A 71 -13.97 14.98 9.02
CA THR A 71 -14.00 16.40 9.42
C THR A 71 -14.56 16.56 10.83
N LEU A 72 -15.65 15.85 11.16
CA LEU A 72 -16.22 15.83 12.51
C LEU A 72 -15.24 15.24 13.52
N ALA A 73 -14.56 14.14 13.18
CA ALA A 73 -13.53 13.54 14.01
C ALA A 73 -12.43 14.55 14.33
N TRP A 74 -11.88 15.21 13.31
CA TRP A 74 -10.86 16.24 13.50
C TRP A 74 -11.34 17.40 14.38
N GLN A 75 -12.57 17.89 14.18
CA GLN A 75 -13.16 18.93 15.03
C GLN A 75 -13.26 18.49 16.50
N ARG A 76 -13.68 17.26 16.77
CA ARG A 76 -13.73 16.72 18.14
C ARG A 76 -12.34 16.60 18.77
N ALA A 77 -11.35 16.17 18.00
CA ALA A 77 -9.96 16.15 18.46
C ALA A 77 -9.46 17.55 18.83
N MET A 78 -9.78 18.57 18.03
CA MET A 78 -9.46 19.98 18.33
C MET A 78 -10.22 20.53 19.55
N GLN A 79 -11.34 19.93 19.92
CA GLN A 79 -12.09 20.25 21.15
C GLN A 79 -11.59 19.48 22.38
N GLY A 80 -10.53 18.68 22.25
CA GLY A 80 -9.94 17.93 23.37
C GLY A 80 -10.52 16.53 23.58
N VAL A 81 -11.41 16.04 22.71
CA VAL A 81 -11.89 14.65 22.77
C VAL A 81 -10.75 13.70 22.45
N ARG A 82 -10.62 12.61 23.20
CA ARG A 82 -9.59 11.57 23.01
C ARG A 82 -10.23 10.19 23.15
N SER A 83 -9.92 9.29 22.22
CA SER A 83 -10.28 7.87 22.27
C SER A 83 -9.49 7.13 21.18
N ASP A 84 -9.28 5.83 21.33
CA ASP A 84 -8.59 5.00 20.34
C ASP A 84 -9.33 4.99 19.00
N ILE A 85 -10.67 4.99 19.04
CA ILE A 85 -11.51 5.09 17.84
C ILE A 85 -11.30 6.43 17.12
N LEU A 86 -11.18 7.53 17.88
CA LEU A 86 -10.92 8.83 17.29
C LEU A 86 -9.53 8.85 16.62
N SER A 87 -8.49 8.32 17.27
CA SER A 87 -7.15 8.19 16.68
C SER A 87 -7.17 7.35 15.40
N ALA A 88 -7.83 6.18 15.42
CA ALA A 88 -7.95 5.29 14.26
C ALA A 88 -8.70 5.96 13.09
N VAL A 89 -9.78 6.71 13.36
CA VAL A 89 -10.48 7.49 12.31
C VAL A 89 -9.56 8.57 11.72
N LEU A 90 -8.71 9.19 12.54
CA LEU A 90 -7.73 10.18 12.07
C LEU A 90 -6.55 9.55 11.31
N ASP A 91 -6.13 8.34 11.66
CA ASP A 91 -5.17 7.54 10.89
C ASP A 91 -5.72 7.20 9.50
N SER A 92 -6.98 6.74 9.44
CA SER A 92 -7.70 6.55 8.18
C SER A 92 -7.75 7.87 7.38
N ALA A 93 -8.06 9.00 8.03
CA ALA A 93 -8.08 10.30 7.36
C ALA A 93 -6.70 10.73 6.83
N ALA A 94 -5.64 10.55 7.61
CA ALA A 94 -4.27 10.83 7.19
C ALA A 94 -3.87 10.01 5.96
N LEU A 95 -4.31 8.75 5.89
CA LEU A 95 -4.02 7.85 4.77
C LEU A 95 -4.94 8.07 3.55
N GLN A 96 -6.22 8.36 3.71
CA GLN A 96 -7.20 8.32 2.63
C GLN A 96 -7.73 9.71 2.22
N TYR A 97 -7.79 10.66 3.15
CA TYR A 97 -8.31 12.02 2.90
C TYR A 97 -7.53 13.10 3.66
N PRO A 98 -6.22 13.24 3.38
CA PRO A 98 -5.32 14.13 4.13
C PRO A 98 -5.69 15.61 4.03
N VAL A 99 -6.50 15.98 3.04
CA VAL A 99 -7.03 17.35 2.90
C VAL A 99 -7.99 17.73 4.03
N ALA A 100 -8.45 16.79 4.86
CA ALA A 100 -9.20 17.07 6.10
C ALA A 100 -8.46 18.01 7.05
N PHE A 101 -7.13 18.01 6.99
CA PHE A 101 -6.26 18.83 7.84
C PHE A 101 -5.88 20.18 7.21
N ALA A 102 -6.33 20.45 5.98
CA ALA A 102 -6.02 21.69 5.27
C ALA A 102 -6.48 22.92 6.08
N GLY A 103 -5.60 23.92 6.17
CA GLY A 103 -5.82 25.12 7.00
C GLY A 103 -5.53 24.92 8.49
N HIS A 104 -5.24 23.68 8.94
CA HIS A 104 -4.96 23.33 10.33
C HIS A 104 -3.60 22.62 10.50
N TRP A 105 -2.68 22.81 9.56
CA TRP A 105 -1.36 22.14 9.57
C TRP A 105 -0.55 22.38 10.84
N ALA A 106 -0.62 23.58 11.43
CA ALA A 106 0.05 23.89 12.68
C ALA A 106 -0.51 23.06 13.85
N SER A 107 -1.83 22.84 13.89
CA SER A 107 -2.47 22.00 14.90
C SER A 107 -2.11 20.52 14.71
N LEU A 108 -2.10 20.02 13.46
CA LEU A 108 -1.65 18.66 13.19
C LEU A 108 -0.17 18.48 13.55
N LEU A 109 0.68 19.47 13.25
CA LEU A 109 2.10 19.44 13.60
C LEU A 109 2.31 19.38 15.12
N ALA A 110 1.52 20.16 15.87
CA ALA A 110 1.55 20.12 17.32
C ALA A 110 1.11 18.75 17.86
N ALA A 111 0.02 18.18 17.32
CA ALA A 111 -0.46 16.86 17.71
C ALA A 111 0.56 15.74 17.42
N ALA A 112 1.18 15.76 16.23
CA ALA A 112 2.25 14.83 15.87
C ALA A 112 3.50 14.98 16.75
N HIS A 113 3.81 16.21 17.18
CA HIS A 113 4.94 16.48 18.06
C HIS A 113 4.69 15.98 19.50
N THR A 114 3.48 16.17 20.02
CA THR A 114 3.13 15.74 21.39
C THR A 114 2.66 14.29 21.46
N GLY A 115 2.31 13.67 20.33
CA GLY A 115 1.65 12.36 20.29
C GLY A 115 0.21 12.39 20.81
N GLU A 116 -0.45 13.54 20.80
CA GLU A 116 -1.79 13.70 21.40
C GLU A 116 -2.75 14.46 20.48
N GLY A 117 -3.96 13.93 20.31
CA GLY A 117 -5.06 14.63 19.62
C GLY A 117 -4.95 14.68 18.10
N GLY A 118 -4.24 13.73 17.51
CA GLY A 118 -4.09 13.54 16.06
C GLY A 118 -4.14 12.06 15.67
N PRO A 119 -3.80 11.74 14.40
CA PRO A 119 -3.48 10.38 13.98
C PRO A 119 -2.34 9.80 14.84
N GLU A 120 -2.37 8.51 15.15
CA GLU A 120 -1.42 7.87 16.06
C GLU A 120 -0.30 7.15 15.30
N TYR A 121 -0.64 6.44 14.23
CA TYR A 121 0.29 5.59 13.49
C TYR A 121 0.61 6.11 12.08
N LEU A 122 -0.28 6.91 11.50
CA LEU A 122 -0.25 7.29 10.08
C LEU A 122 -0.21 8.80 9.84
N ASP A 123 0.10 9.59 10.87
CA ASP A 123 0.29 11.04 10.76
C ASP A 123 1.26 11.43 9.62
N GLY A 124 2.31 10.64 9.45
CA GLY A 124 3.33 10.75 8.41
C GLY A 124 2.77 10.68 6.98
N GLN A 125 1.57 10.15 6.79
CA GLN A 125 0.90 10.09 5.50
C GLN A 125 0.20 11.42 5.16
N ALA A 126 -0.28 12.18 6.16
CA ALA A 126 -1.05 13.40 5.94
C ALA A 126 -0.26 14.50 5.23
N TRP A 127 1.04 14.56 5.47
CA TRP A 127 1.92 15.64 4.99
C TRP A 127 2.01 15.76 3.47
N ARG A 128 1.65 14.70 2.72
CA ARG A 128 1.59 14.75 1.24
C ARG A 128 0.56 15.75 0.70
N ALA A 129 -0.37 16.22 1.54
CA ALA A 129 -1.37 17.21 1.19
C ALA A 129 -1.02 18.64 1.62
N LEU A 130 0.19 18.88 2.17
CA LEU A 130 0.65 20.23 2.50
C LEU A 130 0.55 21.15 1.27
N ASP A 131 -0.03 22.33 1.46
CA ASP A 131 -0.09 23.34 0.40
C ASP A 131 1.28 24.03 0.22
N ALA A 132 1.48 24.61 -0.96
CA ALA A 132 2.75 25.23 -1.32
C ALA A 132 3.17 26.36 -0.37
N ALA A 133 2.21 27.18 0.10
CA ALA A 133 2.50 28.28 1.01
C ALA A 133 3.01 27.77 2.36
N THR A 134 2.37 26.73 2.91
CA THR A 134 2.81 26.07 4.13
C THR A 134 4.19 25.43 3.96
N ILE A 135 4.45 24.75 2.84
CA ILE A 135 5.76 24.17 2.53
C ILE A 135 6.85 25.25 2.51
N ASP A 136 6.63 26.35 1.79
CA ASP A 136 7.63 27.42 1.67
C ASP A 136 7.87 28.13 3.01
N ALA A 137 6.82 28.37 3.79
CA ALA A 137 6.92 28.92 5.14
C ALA A 137 7.72 27.99 6.06
N TRP A 138 7.41 26.68 6.06
CA TRP A 138 8.07 25.71 6.92
C TRP A 138 9.52 25.43 6.51
N ARG A 139 9.85 25.47 5.21
CA ARG A 139 11.24 25.39 4.74
C ARG A 139 12.05 26.60 5.20
N THR A 140 11.48 27.79 5.08
CA THR A 140 12.17 29.04 5.46
C THR A 140 12.33 29.15 6.98
N GLY A 141 11.31 28.74 7.73
CA GLY A 141 11.27 28.78 9.19
C GLY A 141 11.69 27.49 9.88
N LEU A 142 12.37 26.56 9.19
CA LEU A 142 12.79 25.30 9.80
C LEU A 142 13.85 25.56 10.88
N GLU A 143 13.57 25.14 12.10
CA GLU A 143 14.41 25.31 13.28
C GLU A 143 15.83 24.80 13.03
N ALA A 144 16.83 25.44 13.66
CA ALA A 144 18.22 25.00 13.59
C ALA A 144 18.39 23.60 14.19
N ASP A 145 17.75 23.36 15.33
CA ASP A 145 17.74 22.09 16.03
C ASP A 145 16.67 21.16 15.43
N THR A 146 17.13 20.05 14.86
CA THR A 146 16.29 18.97 14.33
C THR A 146 16.59 17.64 15.03
N SER A 147 17.09 17.69 16.27
CA SER A 147 17.31 16.51 17.09
C SER A 147 16.00 15.81 17.46
N GLU A 148 16.05 14.51 17.73
CA GLU A 148 14.86 13.72 18.06
C GLU A 148 14.06 14.34 19.21
N GLY A 149 12.73 14.28 19.10
CA GLY A 149 11.81 14.85 20.09
C GLY A 149 11.63 16.37 20.03
N THR A 150 12.29 17.09 19.12
CA THR A 150 12.08 18.54 18.93
C THR A 150 10.96 18.83 17.93
N LEU A 151 10.36 20.03 18.03
CA LEU A 151 9.41 20.50 17.02
C LEU A 151 10.06 20.64 15.63
N GLY A 152 11.35 21.00 15.61
CA GLY A 152 12.13 21.07 14.38
C GLY A 152 12.25 19.72 13.68
N ARG A 153 12.46 18.63 14.43
CA ARG A 153 12.42 17.26 13.90
C ARG A 153 11.06 16.93 13.30
N THR A 154 9.97 17.18 14.01
CA THR A 154 8.61 16.90 13.51
C THR A 154 8.32 17.68 12.23
N ARG A 155 8.68 18.97 12.17
CA ARG A 155 8.49 19.80 10.96
C ARG A 155 9.36 19.32 9.80
N ALA A 156 10.60 18.92 10.07
CA ALA A 156 11.47 18.35 9.06
C ALA A 156 10.91 17.02 8.50
N VAL A 157 10.37 16.14 9.36
CA VAL A 157 9.70 14.92 8.89
C VAL A 157 8.48 15.23 8.03
N ALA A 158 7.67 16.22 8.42
CA ALA A 158 6.52 16.63 7.61
C ALA A 158 6.94 17.14 6.22
N LEU A 159 7.99 17.97 6.15
CA LEU A 159 8.56 18.42 4.87
C LEU A 159 9.15 17.26 4.05
N LEU A 160 9.82 16.31 4.70
CA LEU A 160 10.35 15.09 4.07
C LEU A 160 9.24 14.23 3.47
N ARG A 161 8.06 14.20 4.10
CA ARG A 161 6.90 13.39 3.67
C ARG A 161 5.93 14.17 2.76
N SER A 162 6.28 15.38 2.35
CA SER A 162 5.42 16.26 1.54
C SER A 162 5.24 15.85 0.08
N ARG A 163 6.03 14.88 -0.43
CA ARG A 163 6.12 14.52 -1.86
C ARG A 163 6.47 15.69 -2.79
N ARG A 164 7.17 16.71 -2.27
CA ARG A 164 7.69 17.85 -3.04
C ARG A 164 9.23 17.78 -3.10
N PRO A 165 9.85 17.41 -4.23
CA PRO A 165 11.27 17.10 -4.29
C PRO A 165 12.21 18.12 -3.64
N ASP A 166 11.94 19.42 -3.81
CA ASP A 166 12.75 20.48 -3.20
C ASP A 166 12.59 20.58 -1.68
N ALA A 167 11.38 20.34 -1.16
CA ALA A 167 11.12 20.31 0.28
C ALA A 167 11.71 19.04 0.90
N VAL A 168 11.54 17.90 0.24
CA VAL A 168 12.11 16.61 0.64
C VAL A 168 13.63 16.71 0.72
N ARG A 169 14.28 17.20 -0.34
CA ARG A 169 15.74 17.38 -0.36
C ARG A 169 16.21 18.32 0.74
N HIS A 170 15.54 19.45 0.93
CA HIS A 170 15.88 20.40 1.98
C HIS A 170 15.80 19.75 3.36
N ALA A 171 14.66 19.16 3.71
CA ALA A 171 14.47 18.50 4.99
C ALA A 171 15.45 17.35 5.21
N TRP A 172 15.67 16.52 4.19
CA TRP A 172 16.62 15.42 4.24
C TRP A 172 18.04 15.89 4.56
N THR A 173 18.54 16.95 3.90
CA THR A 173 19.88 17.49 4.21
C THR A 173 20.01 18.09 5.61
N ARG A 174 18.89 18.52 6.20
CA ARG A 174 18.85 19.05 7.57
C ARG A 174 18.83 17.92 8.59
N LEU A 175 18.08 16.86 8.32
CA LEU A 175 17.99 15.66 9.16
C LEU A 175 19.26 14.82 9.11
N PHE A 176 19.90 14.74 7.94
CA PHE A 176 21.09 13.93 7.69
C PHE A 176 22.19 14.80 7.04
N PRO A 177 22.92 15.61 7.83
CA PRO A 177 24.04 16.41 7.33
C PRO A 177 25.16 15.54 6.73
N ASP A 178 25.34 14.33 7.26
CA ASP A 178 26.20 13.31 6.68
C ASP A 178 25.36 12.35 5.81
N ALA A 179 25.53 12.45 4.50
CA ALA A 179 24.83 11.62 3.54
C ALA A 179 25.26 10.14 3.57
N SER A 180 26.33 9.80 4.30
CA SER A 180 26.79 8.42 4.51
C SER A 180 26.13 7.75 5.72
N ASP A 181 25.32 8.48 6.49
CA ASP A 181 24.51 7.91 7.57
C ASP A 181 23.65 6.76 7.01
N PRO A 182 23.76 5.54 7.58
CA PRO A 182 22.98 4.39 7.14
C PRO A 182 21.46 4.64 7.09
N ALA A 183 20.93 5.48 7.99
CA ALA A 183 19.50 5.80 8.04
C ALA A 183 19.09 6.77 6.91
N ALA A 184 20.01 7.56 6.37
CA ALA A 184 19.67 8.63 5.43
C ALA A 184 19.02 8.06 4.15
N ALA A 185 19.50 6.93 3.63
CA ALA A 185 18.91 6.27 2.47
C ALA A 185 17.49 5.77 2.78
N SER A 186 17.31 5.09 3.92
CA SER A 186 16.01 4.54 4.34
C SER A 186 14.94 5.62 4.51
N TRP A 187 15.27 6.77 5.08
CA TRP A 187 14.34 7.89 5.22
C TRP A 187 13.96 8.53 3.88
N LEU A 188 14.87 8.53 2.90
CA LEU A 188 14.58 9.02 1.55
C LEU A 188 13.70 8.03 0.77
N MET A 189 13.98 6.73 0.91
CA MET A 189 13.14 5.65 0.36
C MET A 189 11.73 5.67 0.97
N LEU A 190 11.63 5.95 2.27
CA LEU A 190 10.35 6.18 2.96
C LEU A 190 9.59 7.38 2.39
N ALA A 191 10.29 8.42 1.94
CA ALA A 191 9.69 9.54 1.22
C ALA A 191 9.34 9.25 -0.24
N GLY A 192 9.70 8.07 -0.76
CA GLY A 192 9.47 7.68 -2.15
C GLY A 192 10.55 8.15 -3.13
N TYR A 193 11.76 8.47 -2.63
CA TYR A 193 12.85 9.02 -3.45
C TYR A 193 14.16 8.26 -3.27
N ALA A 194 15.00 8.32 -4.31
CA ALA A 194 16.41 7.99 -4.25
C ALA A 194 17.26 9.18 -4.67
N ARG A 195 18.54 9.17 -4.27
CA ARG A 195 19.50 10.16 -4.75
C ARG A 195 19.81 9.90 -6.23
N HIS A 196 19.99 10.98 -6.97
CA HIS A 196 20.46 10.97 -8.35
C HIS A 196 21.47 12.12 -8.53
N ALA A 197 22.29 12.07 -9.59
CA ALA A 197 23.33 13.08 -9.84
C ALA A 197 22.78 14.52 -9.82
N ASP A 198 21.59 14.71 -10.39
CA ASP A 198 20.93 16.02 -10.54
C ASP A 198 19.87 16.32 -9.46
N GLY A 199 19.78 15.52 -8.39
CA GLY A 199 18.83 15.75 -7.29
C GLY A 199 18.16 14.48 -6.78
N LEU A 200 16.83 14.50 -6.68
CA LEU A 200 16.03 13.37 -6.23
C LEU A 200 15.29 12.74 -7.41
N ARG A 201 15.30 11.41 -7.47
CA ARG A 201 14.51 10.63 -8.43
C ARG A 201 13.39 9.93 -7.69
N SER A 202 12.16 10.01 -8.22
CA SER A 202 11.02 9.27 -7.67
C SER A 202 11.25 7.76 -7.83
N LEU A 203 10.90 7.00 -6.81
CA LEU A 203 10.99 5.54 -6.80
C LEU A 203 9.66 4.86 -7.12
N HIS A 204 8.57 5.61 -7.23
CA HIS A 204 7.27 5.10 -7.65
C HIS A 204 6.44 6.20 -8.33
N THR A 205 5.32 5.80 -8.92
CA THR A 205 4.30 6.73 -9.42
C THR A 205 3.29 7.07 -8.32
N GLU A 206 2.40 8.02 -8.57
CA GLU A 206 1.39 8.48 -7.60
C GLU A 206 -0.02 7.94 -7.90
N SER A 207 -0.20 7.29 -9.05
CA SER A 207 -1.51 6.84 -9.54
C SER A 207 -1.50 5.33 -9.73
N PRO A 208 -1.87 4.55 -8.69
CA PRO A 208 -1.95 3.10 -8.81
C PRO A 208 -3.12 2.69 -9.70
N LEU A 209 -2.94 1.55 -10.38
CA LEU A 209 -4.00 0.79 -11.02
C LEU A 209 -4.19 -0.52 -10.27
N HIS A 210 -5.38 -0.76 -9.75
CA HIS A 210 -5.74 -2.01 -9.10
C HIS A 210 -5.88 -3.14 -10.13
N ILE A 211 -5.49 -4.35 -9.71
CA ILE A 211 -5.68 -5.56 -10.51
C ILE A 211 -7.11 -6.06 -10.27
N GLY A 212 -7.92 -5.98 -11.32
CA GLY A 212 -9.24 -6.59 -11.42
C GLY A 212 -9.12 -8.05 -11.82
N PHE A 213 -9.12 -8.93 -10.82
CA PHE A 213 -9.07 -10.38 -11.01
C PHE A 213 -10.28 -10.91 -11.78
N SER A 214 -10.03 -11.88 -12.67
CA SER A 214 -11.10 -12.54 -13.42
C SER A 214 -12.07 -13.30 -12.51
N ALA A 215 -13.29 -13.58 -12.98
CA ALA A 215 -14.22 -14.44 -12.25
C ALA A 215 -13.62 -15.82 -11.92
N ALA A 216 -12.76 -16.34 -12.80
CA ALA A 216 -12.09 -17.63 -12.62
C ALA A 216 -11.07 -17.61 -11.46
N GLN A 217 -10.40 -16.48 -11.21
CA GLN A 217 -9.50 -16.30 -10.07
C GLN A 217 -10.26 -15.90 -8.80
N ARG A 218 -11.26 -15.01 -8.91
CA ARG A 218 -12.06 -14.56 -7.75
C ARG A 218 -12.79 -15.71 -7.05
N LYS A 219 -13.24 -16.72 -7.80
CA LYS A 219 -13.96 -17.87 -7.24
C LYS A 219 -13.13 -18.63 -6.19
N PRO A 220 -11.92 -19.13 -6.49
CA PRO A 220 -11.06 -19.76 -5.49
C PRO A 220 -10.57 -18.78 -4.41
N MET A 221 -10.24 -17.52 -4.73
CA MET A 221 -9.85 -16.52 -3.72
C MET A 221 -10.90 -16.32 -2.61
N LEU A 222 -12.18 -16.44 -2.98
CA LEU A 222 -13.30 -16.28 -2.05
C LEU A 222 -13.83 -17.62 -1.52
N ALA A 223 -13.31 -18.74 -2.01
CA ALA A 223 -13.68 -20.06 -1.52
C ALA A 223 -13.15 -20.22 -0.09
N GLY A 224 -13.98 -20.71 0.83
CA GLY A 224 -13.60 -20.84 2.24
C GLY A 224 -13.55 -19.53 3.04
N GLN A 225 -13.60 -18.36 2.40
CA GLN A 225 -13.64 -17.08 3.12
C GLN A 225 -14.98 -16.87 3.86
N PRO A 226 -14.96 -16.24 5.04
CA PRO A 226 -16.18 -15.95 5.80
C PRO A 226 -17.10 -14.99 5.03
N ALA A 227 -18.41 -15.04 5.35
CA ALA A 227 -19.43 -14.29 4.63
C ALA A 227 -19.12 -12.78 4.57
N TRP A 228 -18.76 -12.18 5.71
CA TRP A 228 -18.42 -10.77 5.80
C TRP A 228 -17.31 -10.35 4.83
N ARG A 229 -16.25 -11.16 4.69
CA ARG A 229 -15.12 -10.84 3.79
C ARG A 229 -15.55 -10.89 2.34
N ARG A 230 -16.36 -11.89 1.98
CA ARG A 230 -16.94 -11.98 0.63
C ARG A 230 -17.82 -10.78 0.31
N ASP A 231 -18.55 -10.26 1.29
CA ASP A 231 -19.43 -9.11 1.09
C ASP A 231 -18.64 -7.79 1.01
N ILE A 232 -17.55 -7.64 1.78
CA ILE A 232 -16.59 -6.55 1.60
C ILE A 232 -15.97 -6.57 0.20
N HIS A 233 -15.46 -7.71 -0.28
CA HIS A 233 -14.87 -7.80 -1.64
C HIS A 233 -15.88 -7.50 -2.77
N LYS A 234 -17.18 -7.61 -2.52
CA LYS A 234 -18.22 -7.19 -3.48
C LYS A 234 -18.48 -5.69 -3.42
N ALA A 235 -18.41 -5.10 -2.24
CA ALA A 235 -18.80 -3.71 -1.99
C ALA A 235 -17.65 -2.70 -2.13
N HIS A 236 -16.43 -3.12 -1.80
CA HIS A 236 -15.28 -2.23 -1.70
C HIS A 236 -14.70 -1.89 -3.07
N PRO A 237 -14.50 -0.59 -3.39
CA PRO A 237 -14.22 -0.14 -4.75
C PRO A 237 -12.84 -0.56 -5.29
N THR A 238 -11.88 -0.89 -4.43
CA THR A 238 -10.56 -1.42 -4.87
C THR A 238 -10.64 -2.83 -5.45
N TRP A 239 -11.70 -3.60 -5.15
CA TRP A 239 -11.93 -4.92 -5.73
C TRP A 239 -12.77 -4.86 -7.01
N ASN A 240 -13.60 -3.83 -7.14
CA ASN A 240 -14.40 -3.55 -8.32
C ASN A 240 -14.93 -2.11 -8.28
N ALA A 241 -14.27 -1.19 -8.98
CA ALA A 241 -14.70 0.21 -9.00
C ALA A 241 -15.88 0.44 -9.97
N GLY A 242 -16.26 -0.54 -10.79
CA GLY A 242 -17.21 -0.34 -11.89
C GLY A 242 -16.71 0.62 -12.98
N THR A 243 -15.45 1.04 -12.93
CA THR A 243 -14.80 1.90 -13.93
C THR A 243 -14.28 1.08 -15.11
N PRO A 244 -14.27 1.63 -16.33
CA PRO A 244 -13.61 0.98 -17.46
C PRO A 244 -12.12 0.71 -17.16
N PRO A 245 -11.57 -0.44 -17.59
CA PRO A 245 -10.16 -0.73 -17.41
C PRO A 245 -9.29 0.23 -18.21
N VAL A 246 -8.19 0.67 -17.61
CA VAL A 246 -7.14 1.45 -18.27
C VAL A 246 -6.42 0.59 -19.30
N THR A 247 -6.16 -0.68 -18.99
CA THR A 247 -5.63 -1.67 -19.94
C THR A 247 -5.94 -3.10 -19.49
N GLN A 248 -5.77 -4.06 -20.38
CA GLN A 248 -5.78 -5.50 -20.08
C GLN A 248 -4.36 -5.98 -19.80
N ALA A 249 -4.25 -7.01 -18.96
CA ALA A 249 -3.00 -7.71 -18.66
C ALA A 249 -3.28 -9.20 -18.47
N ARG A 250 -2.23 -10.02 -18.42
CA ARG A 250 -2.34 -11.45 -18.15
C ARG A 250 -1.53 -11.81 -16.91
N MET A 251 -2.13 -12.51 -15.98
CA MET A 251 -1.51 -12.94 -14.73
C MET A 251 -1.43 -14.47 -14.70
N GLY A 252 -0.35 -15.02 -14.14
CA GLY A 252 -0.20 -16.45 -13.91
C GLY A 252 0.22 -17.29 -15.13
N GLY A 253 0.49 -18.57 -14.88
CA GLY A 253 1.10 -19.50 -15.81
C GLY A 253 2.63 -19.55 -15.73
N VAL A 254 3.25 -20.36 -16.59
CA VAL A 254 4.70 -20.58 -16.66
C VAL A 254 5.30 -19.95 -17.91
N LEU A 255 6.59 -19.62 -17.84
CA LEU A 255 7.42 -19.22 -18.98
C LEU A 255 8.30 -20.40 -19.40
N ALA A 256 8.73 -20.40 -20.67
CA ALA A 256 9.74 -21.36 -21.16
C ALA A 256 11.17 -21.05 -20.68
N ARG A 257 11.36 -19.95 -19.94
CA ARG A 257 12.65 -19.56 -19.34
C ARG A 257 12.76 -20.19 -17.95
N GLU A 258 13.98 -20.53 -17.57
CA GLU A 258 14.27 -21.27 -16.34
C GLU A 258 14.80 -20.35 -15.24
N CYS A 259 14.57 -20.76 -14.00
CA CYS A 259 15.13 -20.15 -12.80
C CYS A 259 16.64 -20.34 -12.76
N GLY A 260 17.39 -19.29 -12.46
CA GLY A 260 18.84 -19.38 -12.32
C GLY A 260 19.31 -20.22 -11.12
N LEU A 261 18.45 -20.48 -10.15
CA LEU A 261 18.77 -21.24 -8.94
C LEU A 261 18.41 -22.72 -9.06
N CYS A 262 17.14 -23.04 -9.28
CA CYS A 262 16.64 -24.43 -9.31
C CYS A 262 16.44 -24.99 -10.73
N HIS A 263 16.64 -24.17 -11.75
CA HIS A 263 16.44 -24.51 -13.18
C HIS A 263 15.02 -24.93 -13.56
N ALA A 264 14.04 -24.81 -12.65
CA ALA A 264 12.63 -24.99 -12.98
C ALA A 264 12.08 -23.81 -13.80
N PRO A 265 10.98 -23.98 -14.55
CA PRO A 265 10.32 -22.89 -15.28
C PRO A 265 9.98 -21.70 -14.38
N LEU A 266 10.12 -20.49 -14.93
CA LEU A 266 9.68 -19.26 -14.25
C LEU A 266 8.16 -19.14 -14.23
N HIS A 267 7.62 -18.52 -13.19
CA HIS A 267 6.21 -18.26 -12.97
C HIS A 267 5.87 -16.81 -13.35
N ARG A 268 4.89 -16.62 -14.24
CA ARG A 268 4.41 -15.28 -14.63
C ARG A 268 3.70 -14.61 -13.46
N LEU A 269 4.14 -13.40 -13.14
CA LEU A 269 3.42 -12.51 -12.22
C LEU A 269 2.41 -11.67 -13.02
N LEU A 270 2.89 -10.92 -14.02
CA LEU A 270 2.04 -10.08 -14.87
C LEU A 270 2.69 -9.82 -16.23
N SER A 271 1.91 -9.98 -17.30
CA SER A 271 2.28 -9.56 -18.65
C SER A 271 1.39 -8.39 -19.09
N VAL A 272 2.02 -7.33 -19.58
CA VAL A 272 1.36 -6.09 -20.02
C VAL A 272 1.82 -5.76 -21.44
N GLN A 273 0.87 -5.64 -22.36
CA GLN A 273 1.17 -5.34 -23.76
C GLN A 273 1.48 -3.87 -24.00
N GLU A 274 0.80 -2.97 -23.26
CA GLU A 274 0.98 -1.52 -23.34
C GLU A 274 1.45 -0.95 -21.98
N PRO A 275 2.70 -1.24 -21.53
CA PRO A 275 3.17 -0.88 -20.20
C PRO A 275 3.08 0.62 -19.89
N ALA A 276 3.30 1.49 -20.87
CA ALA A 276 3.19 2.94 -20.70
C ALA A 276 1.79 3.38 -20.22
N ARG A 277 0.71 2.71 -20.65
CA ARG A 277 -0.66 2.99 -20.17
C ARG A 277 -0.85 2.61 -18.70
N ALA A 278 -0.05 1.67 -18.20
CA ALA A 278 -0.03 1.27 -16.80
C ALA A 278 1.01 2.06 -15.96
N GLY A 279 1.65 3.09 -16.53
CA GLY A 279 2.67 3.89 -15.85
C GLY A 279 4.02 3.18 -15.71
N ILE A 280 4.28 2.15 -16.52
CA ILE A 280 5.54 1.40 -16.53
C ILE A 280 6.42 1.93 -17.65
N ASP A 281 7.64 2.36 -17.30
CA ASP A 281 8.62 2.89 -18.25
C ASP A 281 9.25 1.78 -19.10
N SER A 282 8.54 1.35 -20.16
CA SER A 282 9.03 0.38 -21.13
C SER A 282 8.54 0.76 -22.54
N GLY A 283 9.46 0.71 -23.51
CA GLY A 283 9.18 1.03 -24.92
C GLY A 283 8.42 -0.06 -25.70
N GLY A 284 8.15 -1.20 -25.08
CA GLY A 284 7.42 -2.33 -25.68
C GLY A 284 6.80 -3.23 -24.61
N PRO A 285 6.11 -4.32 -24.99
CA PRO A 285 5.51 -5.27 -24.05
C PRO A 285 6.48 -5.72 -22.96
N ILE A 286 5.94 -6.10 -21.80
CA ILE A 286 6.74 -6.59 -20.67
C ILE A 286 6.05 -7.76 -19.98
N GLU A 287 6.83 -8.76 -19.58
CA GLU A 287 6.37 -9.91 -18.80
C GLU A 287 7.24 -10.06 -17.55
N PHE A 288 6.69 -9.63 -16.40
CA PHE A 288 7.32 -9.86 -15.11
C PHE A 288 7.09 -11.30 -14.66
N ALA A 289 8.17 -11.95 -14.24
CA ALA A 289 8.16 -13.31 -13.76
C ALA A 289 9.08 -13.47 -12.55
N THR A 290 8.86 -14.53 -11.80
CA THR A 290 9.71 -14.93 -10.68
C THR A 290 9.76 -16.45 -10.58
N CYS A 291 10.66 -16.99 -9.76
CA CYS A 291 10.56 -18.38 -9.32
C CYS A 291 9.94 -18.42 -7.92
N LEU A 292 8.63 -18.63 -7.85
CA LEU A 292 7.89 -18.75 -6.56
C LEU A 292 8.51 -19.78 -5.60
N SER A 293 9.14 -20.85 -6.09
CA SER A 293 9.81 -21.84 -5.24
C SER A 293 11.12 -21.33 -4.62
N CYS A 294 11.78 -20.34 -5.23
CA CYS A 294 13.10 -19.87 -4.79
C CYS A 294 13.08 -18.49 -4.15
N GLN A 295 12.16 -17.62 -4.56
CA GLN A 295 12.14 -16.23 -4.12
C GLN A 295 11.94 -16.15 -2.60
N GLY A 296 12.91 -15.54 -1.91
CA GLY A 296 12.93 -15.38 -0.44
C GLY A 296 13.05 -16.68 0.37
N TRP A 297 13.24 -17.83 -0.29
CA TRP A 297 13.51 -19.11 0.35
C TRP A 297 14.96 -19.54 0.10
N GLU A 298 15.36 -19.55 -1.16
CA GLU A 298 16.68 -20.01 -1.63
C GLU A 298 17.62 -18.84 -1.97
N SER A 299 17.11 -17.62 -1.92
CA SER A 299 17.81 -16.38 -2.23
C SER A 299 17.82 -15.48 -1.00
N ASP A 300 19.02 -15.08 -0.56
CA ASP A 300 19.22 -14.06 0.45
C ASP A 300 18.96 -12.67 -0.17
N GLY A 301 17.67 -12.32 -0.28
CA GLY A 301 17.21 -11.05 -0.83
C GLY A 301 16.54 -11.14 -2.21
N PRO A 302 16.45 -10.03 -2.95
CA PRO A 302 15.67 -9.94 -4.19
C PRO A 302 16.21 -10.86 -5.29
N MET A 303 15.29 -11.42 -6.07
CA MET A 303 15.64 -12.13 -7.32
C MET A 303 15.54 -11.17 -8.51
N PHE A 304 16.51 -11.23 -9.41
CA PHE A 304 16.63 -10.35 -10.57
C PHE A 304 16.42 -11.09 -11.88
N TYR A 305 15.80 -10.40 -12.83
CA TYR A 305 15.47 -10.93 -14.16
C TYR A 305 15.79 -9.91 -15.24
N ARG A 306 16.47 -10.35 -16.31
CA ARG A 306 16.73 -9.54 -17.50
C ARG A 306 15.67 -9.81 -18.55
N HIS A 307 15.21 -8.74 -19.21
CA HIS A 307 14.17 -8.81 -20.23
C HIS A 307 14.74 -8.61 -21.62
N ASP A 308 14.45 -9.54 -22.53
CA ASP A 308 14.84 -9.43 -23.94
C ASP A 308 14.03 -8.35 -24.67
N GLY A 309 14.28 -8.17 -25.98
CA GLY A 309 13.61 -7.14 -26.79
C GLY A 309 12.09 -7.25 -26.82
N ASP A 310 11.56 -8.47 -26.67
CA ASP A 310 10.12 -8.76 -26.62
C ASP A 310 9.53 -8.62 -25.21
N GLY A 311 10.38 -8.31 -24.22
CA GLY A 311 9.99 -8.07 -22.83
C GLY A 311 9.88 -9.33 -21.98
N VAL A 312 10.32 -10.48 -22.49
CA VAL A 312 10.25 -11.77 -21.79
C VAL A 312 11.38 -11.85 -20.76
N ALA A 313 11.02 -12.15 -19.51
CA ALA A 313 11.96 -12.29 -18.41
C ALA A 313 12.78 -13.59 -18.51
N SER A 314 14.07 -13.47 -18.23
CA SER A 314 15.02 -14.57 -18.02
C SER A 314 15.83 -14.32 -16.76
N ALA A 315 16.30 -15.37 -16.10
CA ALA A 315 17.10 -15.23 -14.88
C ALA A 315 18.33 -14.34 -15.12
N HIS A 316 18.57 -13.41 -14.21
CA HIS A 316 19.76 -12.56 -14.28
C HIS A 316 21.03 -13.38 -14.00
N PRO A 317 22.16 -13.15 -14.70
CA PRO A 317 23.39 -13.89 -14.46
C PRO A 317 23.92 -13.82 -13.02
N VAL A 318 23.61 -12.75 -12.28
CA VAL A 318 24.04 -12.54 -10.89
C VAL A 318 23.57 -13.65 -9.93
N GLN A 319 22.43 -14.29 -10.22
CA GLN A 319 21.84 -15.35 -9.42
C GLN A 319 21.97 -16.73 -10.07
N GLN A 320 22.67 -16.84 -11.20
CA GLN A 320 22.78 -18.10 -11.93
C GLN A 320 23.73 -19.05 -11.20
N ARG A 321 23.23 -20.23 -10.84
CA ARG A 321 24.04 -21.35 -10.36
C ARG A 321 24.25 -22.36 -11.48
N HIS A 322 25.44 -22.96 -11.48
CA HIS A 322 25.77 -24.05 -12.41
C HIS A 322 24.95 -25.30 -12.10
N ASP A 323 24.88 -25.69 -10.83
CA ASP A 323 24.10 -26.83 -10.38
C ASP A 323 22.78 -26.35 -9.76
N PRO A 324 21.65 -26.99 -10.08
CA PRO A 324 20.35 -26.59 -9.56
C PRO A 324 20.27 -26.87 -8.06
N VAL A 325 19.73 -25.91 -7.31
CA VAL A 325 19.27 -26.15 -5.95
C VAL A 325 17.94 -26.90 -5.97
N THR A 326 17.72 -27.74 -4.96
CA THR A 326 16.40 -28.34 -4.70
C THR A 326 15.66 -27.41 -3.75
N PRO A 327 14.58 -26.74 -4.16
CA PRO A 327 13.83 -25.86 -3.28
C PRO A 327 13.20 -26.62 -2.12
N ASP A 328 13.26 -26.05 -0.91
CA ASP A 328 12.56 -26.59 0.25
C ASP A 328 11.03 -26.52 0.08
N PHE A 329 10.56 -25.48 -0.62
CA PHE A 329 9.16 -25.30 -0.97
C PHE A 329 8.98 -25.27 -2.49
N VAL A 330 8.29 -26.29 -3.04
CA VAL A 330 7.96 -26.32 -4.47
C VAL A 330 6.60 -25.66 -4.68
N ALA A 331 6.58 -24.51 -5.35
CA ALA A 331 5.38 -23.76 -5.66
C ALA A 331 4.86 -24.06 -7.07
N GLY A 332 3.54 -24.22 -7.21
CA GLY A 332 2.87 -24.15 -8.51
C GLY A 332 2.76 -22.72 -9.04
N ALA A 333 2.54 -22.58 -10.35
CA ALA A 333 2.28 -21.27 -10.95
C ALA A 333 0.99 -20.65 -10.41
N LEU A 334 0.93 -19.32 -10.35
CA LEU A 334 -0.35 -18.61 -10.17
C LEU A 334 -1.31 -19.00 -11.30
N GLN A 335 -2.61 -19.03 -11.00
CA GLN A 335 -3.64 -19.38 -11.96
C GLN A 335 -3.64 -18.40 -13.13
N ASP A 336 -3.44 -18.93 -14.34
CA ASP A 336 -3.40 -18.17 -15.58
C ASP A 336 -4.77 -17.58 -15.92
N ALA A 337 -4.84 -16.26 -16.06
CA ALA A 337 -6.04 -15.55 -16.48
C ALA A 337 -5.73 -14.18 -17.10
N GLN A 338 -6.65 -13.72 -17.94
CA GLN A 338 -6.73 -12.30 -18.29
C GLN A 338 -7.27 -11.51 -17.09
N VAL A 339 -6.63 -10.38 -16.80
CA VAL A 339 -6.98 -9.46 -15.72
C VAL A 339 -7.08 -8.05 -16.26
N GLN A 340 -7.77 -7.21 -15.50
CA GLN A 340 -7.95 -5.79 -15.82
C GLN A 340 -7.04 -4.94 -14.93
N LEU A 341 -6.48 -3.86 -15.47
CA LEU A 341 -5.88 -2.80 -14.66
C LEU A 341 -6.82 -1.60 -14.69
N PHE A 342 -7.31 -1.16 -13.54
CA PHE A 342 -8.28 -0.07 -13.44
C PHE A 342 -7.91 0.91 -12.32
N ALA A 343 -8.34 2.17 -12.45
CA ALA A 343 -8.17 3.15 -11.40
C ALA A 343 -9.35 3.09 -10.42
N ALA A 344 -9.07 2.85 -9.14
CA ALA A 344 -10.06 3.04 -8.08
C ALA A 344 -10.32 4.54 -7.83
N PRO A 345 -11.39 4.91 -7.08
CA PRO A 345 -11.62 6.28 -6.65
C PRO A 345 -10.38 6.87 -5.95
N ALA A 346 -10.17 8.19 -6.10
CA ALA A 346 -8.94 8.88 -5.70
C ALA A 346 -8.54 8.68 -4.23
N ARG A 347 -9.52 8.43 -3.35
CA ARG A 347 -9.31 8.05 -1.95
C ARG A 347 -8.27 6.94 -1.83
N TRP A 348 -8.40 5.90 -2.66
CA TRP A 348 -7.58 4.69 -2.65
C TRP A 348 -6.25 4.77 -3.41
N ALA A 349 -5.79 5.98 -3.74
CA ALA A 349 -4.47 6.17 -4.37
C ALA A 349 -3.32 5.81 -3.41
N CYS A 350 -3.56 5.87 -2.09
CA CYS A 350 -2.63 5.43 -1.07
C CYS A 350 -3.32 4.43 -0.14
N GLN A 351 -2.64 3.36 0.21
CA GLN A 351 -3.15 2.29 1.08
C GLN A 351 -2.01 1.82 1.96
N ASP A 352 -2.35 1.28 3.12
CA ASP A 352 -1.42 0.70 4.07
C ASP A 352 -1.75 -0.78 4.25
N TRP A 353 -0.72 -1.61 4.45
CA TRP A 353 -0.90 -3.06 4.55
C TRP A 353 -1.60 -3.43 5.86
N GLY A 354 -1.20 -2.83 6.98
CA GLY A 354 -1.80 -3.06 8.29
C GLY A 354 -3.24 -2.56 8.35
N GLU A 355 -3.49 -1.32 7.89
CA GLU A 355 -4.84 -0.75 7.86
C GLU A 355 -5.79 -1.54 6.97
N SER A 356 -5.32 -2.02 5.82
CA SER A 356 -6.15 -2.80 4.90
C SER A 356 -6.73 -4.04 5.59
N ASN A 357 -5.90 -4.72 6.39
CA ASN A 357 -6.27 -5.93 7.14
C ASN A 357 -7.11 -6.92 6.32
N GLY A 358 -6.74 -7.11 5.05
CA GLY A 358 -7.41 -7.99 4.09
C GLY A 358 -8.79 -7.56 3.60
N ARG A 359 -9.27 -6.35 3.94
CA ARG A 359 -10.53 -5.75 3.44
C ARG A 359 -10.33 -5.10 2.08
N GLN A 360 -9.18 -4.47 1.85
CA GLN A 360 -8.88 -3.74 0.63
C GLN A 360 -8.08 -4.62 -0.35
N ASN A 361 -8.11 -4.28 -1.64
CA ASN A 361 -7.28 -4.95 -2.65
C ASN A 361 -5.93 -4.25 -2.70
N LEU A 362 -4.86 -4.95 -2.30
CA LEU A 362 -3.49 -4.43 -2.35
C LEU A 362 -2.69 -4.91 -3.58
N SER A 363 -3.31 -5.70 -4.46
CA SER A 363 -2.70 -6.09 -5.73
C SER A 363 -2.88 -5.00 -6.77
N ARG A 364 -1.78 -4.32 -7.14
CA ARG A 364 -1.79 -3.09 -7.94
C ARG A 364 -0.50 -2.87 -8.73
N VAL A 365 -0.61 -2.09 -9.79
CA VAL A 365 0.49 -1.62 -10.65
C VAL A 365 0.66 -0.11 -10.46
N GLY A 366 1.87 0.35 -10.18
CA GLY A 366 2.18 1.74 -9.84
C GLY A 366 1.68 2.16 -8.46
N GLY A 367 1.78 3.45 -8.17
CA GLY A 367 1.49 4.03 -6.86
C GLY A 367 2.60 3.79 -5.84
N ALA A 368 2.53 4.49 -4.70
CA ALA A 368 3.41 4.24 -3.56
C ALA A 368 3.10 2.86 -2.95
N PRO A 369 4.09 1.98 -2.67
CA PRO A 369 3.86 0.64 -2.11
C PRO A 369 3.20 0.67 -0.74
N SER A 370 2.45 -0.38 -0.41
CA SER A 370 1.98 -0.67 0.94
C SER A 370 2.95 -1.66 1.54
N TRP A 371 3.99 -1.13 2.18
CA TRP A 371 5.04 -1.95 2.78
C TRP A 371 4.49 -2.77 3.95
N VAL A 372 4.82 -4.06 3.99
CA VAL A 372 4.53 -4.92 5.15
C VAL A 372 5.52 -4.61 6.27
N GLN A 373 6.77 -4.36 5.90
CA GLN A 373 7.84 -3.96 6.80
C GLN A 373 8.30 -2.54 6.46
N SER A 374 9.60 -2.34 6.25
CA SER A 374 10.16 -1.05 5.83
C SER A 374 10.32 -0.97 4.31
N PRO A 375 10.34 0.25 3.74
CA PRO A 375 10.67 0.45 2.34
C PRO A 375 12.02 -0.16 1.97
N ASP A 376 12.04 -0.97 0.91
CA ASP A 376 13.26 -1.55 0.34
C ASP A 376 13.18 -1.51 -1.19
N TYR A 377 14.03 -0.67 -1.79
CA TYR A 377 14.14 -0.53 -3.24
C TYR A 377 15.48 -1.10 -3.68
N PRO A 378 15.52 -2.35 -4.18
CA PRO A 378 16.78 -3.00 -4.45
C PRO A 378 17.52 -2.30 -5.59
N PRO A 379 18.86 -2.14 -5.48
CA PRO A 379 19.67 -1.59 -6.55
C PRO A 379 19.68 -2.55 -7.74
N CYS A 380 19.63 -2.01 -8.95
CA CYS A 380 19.78 -2.81 -10.17
C CYS A 380 21.19 -3.46 -10.18
N PRO A 381 21.32 -4.77 -10.47
CA PRO A 381 22.62 -5.44 -10.49
C PRO A 381 23.56 -4.93 -11.59
N ASP A 382 23.03 -4.25 -12.62
CA ASP A 382 23.83 -3.76 -13.75
C ASP A 382 24.32 -2.32 -13.57
N CYS A 383 23.47 -1.41 -13.09
CA CYS A 383 23.81 0.01 -12.94
C CYS A 383 23.90 0.51 -11.48
N HIS A 384 23.59 -0.36 -10.52
CA HIS A 384 23.61 -0.09 -9.07
C HIS A 384 22.70 1.08 -8.61
N GLN A 385 21.77 1.52 -9.46
CA GLN A 385 20.75 2.50 -9.09
C GLN A 385 19.54 1.81 -8.47
N ASP A 386 18.96 2.40 -7.43
CA ASP A 386 17.70 1.93 -6.82
C ASP A 386 16.59 1.83 -7.86
N MET A 387 16.00 0.66 -8.00
CA MET A 387 14.99 0.41 -9.03
C MET A 387 13.65 1.06 -8.66
N ALA A 388 12.90 1.51 -9.65
CA ALA A 388 11.56 2.05 -9.42
C ALA A 388 10.59 0.90 -9.15
N PHE A 389 9.75 1.05 -8.13
CA PHE A 389 8.63 0.16 -7.88
C PHE A 389 7.61 0.25 -9.02
N VAL A 390 7.10 -0.91 -9.43
CA VAL A 390 6.15 -1.06 -10.54
C VAL A 390 4.90 -1.82 -10.15
N MET A 391 4.97 -2.81 -9.29
CA MET A 391 3.80 -3.63 -8.97
C MET A 391 3.91 -4.24 -7.57
N GLN A 392 2.78 -4.31 -6.89
CA GLN A 392 2.61 -5.06 -5.66
C GLN A 392 1.56 -6.15 -5.89
N LEU A 393 1.81 -7.34 -5.36
CA LEU A 393 0.88 -8.46 -5.33
C LEU A 393 0.68 -8.89 -3.88
N ASP A 394 -0.57 -8.85 -3.45
CA ASP A 394 -0.95 -9.34 -2.12
C ASP A 394 -0.94 -10.87 -2.07
N SER A 395 -0.93 -11.42 -0.86
CA SER A 395 -1.16 -12.85 -0.65
C SER A 395 -2.60 -13.24 -0.95
N GLY A 396 -2.87 -14.54 -1.02
CA GLY A 396 -4.20 -15.09 -1.28
C GLY A 396 -4.51 -15.23 -2.77
N LEU A 397 -3.47 -15.36 -3.60
CA LEU A 397 -3.62 -15.54 -5.05
C LEU A 397 -3.82 -17.02 -5.37
N PRO A 398 -4.76 -17.38 -6.26
CA PRO A 398 -5.01 -18.77 -6.58
C PRO A 398 -3.87 -19.34 -7.43
N GLN A 399 -3.50 -20.59 -7.19
CA GLN A 399 -2.53 -21.36 -7.97
C GLN A 399 -3.22 -22.29 -8.97
N ALA A 400 -2.49 -22.67 -10.02
CA ALA A 400 -3.00 -23.53 -11.08
C ALA A 400 -3.34 -24.96 -10.62
N ASP A 401 -2.74 -25.41 -9.53
CA ASP A 401 -3.02 -26.70 -8.88
C ASP A 401 -4.24 -26.66 -7.93
N GLY A 402 -4.90 -25.50 -7.81
CA GLY A 402 -6.04 -25.28 -6.94
C GLY A 402 -5.68 -24.80 -5.53
N GLY A 403 -4.38 -24.63 -5.23
CA GLY A 403 -3.90 -24.05 -3.99
C GLY A 403 -4.05 -22.52 -3.91
N GLU A 404 -3.62 -21.98 -2.79
CA GLU A 404 -3.51 -20.54 -2.53
C GLU A 404 -2.03 -20.19 -2.29
N TRP A 405 -1.55 -19.14 -2.95
CA TRP A 405 -0.22 -18.61 -2.76
C TRP A 405 -0.21 -17.54 -1.67
N LEU A 406 0.70 -17.71 -0.71
CA LEU A 406 1.02 -16.74 0.33
C LEU A 406 2.48 -16.33 0.20
N TRP A 407 2.75 -15.03 0.32
CA TRP A 407 4.11 -14.51 0.44
C TRP A 407 4.55 -14.64 1.91
N GLY A 408 5.34 -15.67 2.21
CA GLY A 408 5.69 -16.02 3.59
C GLY A 408 4.44 -16.33 4.42
N SER A 409 4.24 -15.60 5.52
CA SER A 409 3.11 -15.73 6.45
C SER A 409 1.84 -14.95 6.03
N GLY A 410 1.76 -14.46 4.79
CA GLY A 410 0.63 -13.66 4.29
C GLY A 410 0.96 -12.20 3.97
N GLY A 411 2.21 -11.93 3.60
CA GLY A 411 2.67 -10.59 3.22
C GLY A 411 2.43 -10.25 1.75
N CYS A 412 3.35 -9.50 1.14
CA CYS A 412 3.23 -8.98 -0.22
C CYS A 412 4.53 -9.18 -1.02
N ASN A 413 4.40 -9.41 -2.32
CA ASN A 413 5.49 -9.27 -3.29
C ASN A 413 5.51 -7.87 -3.89
N TYR A 414 6.71 -7.33 -4.06
CA TYR A 414 7.04 -6.07 -4.69
C TYR A 414 7.93 -6.33 -5.92
N THR A 415 7.53 -5.76 -7.04
CA THR A 415 8.23 -5.82 -8.31
C THR A 415 8.82 -4.45 -8.62
N PHE A 416 10.10 -4.44 -8.97
CA PHE A 416 10.86 -3.25 -9.32
C PHE A 416 11.38 -3.34 -10.75
N TRP A 417 11.67 -2.19 -11.34
CA TRP A 417 12.08 -2.08 -12.73
C TRP A 417 13.17 -1.04 -12.93
N CYS A 418 14.23 -1.44 -13.62
CA CYS A 418 15.23 -0.56 -14.20
C CYS A 418 15.04 -0.49 -15.71
N ALA A 419 14.41 0.58 -16.20
CA ALA A 419 14.12 0.76 -17.62
C ALA A 419 15.38 0.77 -18.50
N GLY A 420 16.45 1.46 -18.04
CA GLY A 420 17.71 1.57 -18.78
C GLY A 420 18.42 0.23 -18.98
N CYS A 421 18.42 -0.63 -17.96
CA CYS A 421 19.06 -1.95 -18.03
C CYS A 421 18.11 -3.07 -18.49
N ARG A 422 16.80 -2.80 -18.54
CA ARG A 422 15.74 -3.79 -18.75
C ARG A 422 15.80 -4.94 -17.75
N VAL A 423 16.00 -4.60 -16.48
CA VAL A 423 16.09 -5.57 -15.38
C VAL A 423 14.93 -5.33 -14.41
N SER A 424 14.24 -6.41 -14.04
CA SER A 424 13.29 -6.39 -12.93
C SER A 424 13.87 -7.07 -11.68
N GLY A 425 13.43 -6.61 -10.51
CA GLY A 425 13.71 -7.21 -9.21
C GLY A 425 12.43 -7.64 -8.54
N GLN A 426 12.46 -8.77 -7.83
CA GLN A 426 11.31 -9.32 -7.11
C GLN A 426 11.72 -9.55 -5.66
N LEU A 427 10.99 -8.93 -4.73
CA LEU A 427 11.21 -9.02 -3.30
C LEU A 427 9.85 -9.23 -2.63
N TRP A 428 9.76 -10.09 -1.62
CA TRP A 428 8.57 -10.12 -0.78
C TRP A 428 8.93 -9.81 0.66
N GLN A 429 7.95 -9.29 1.39
CA GLN A 429 8.03 -9.06 2.84
C GLN A 429 6.83 -9.72 3.50
N CYS A 430 7.00 -10.27 4.69
CA CYS A 430 5.93 -10.80 5.54
C CYS A 430 6.18 -10.44 7.02
N THR A 431 5.20 -10.69 7.88
CA THR A 431 5.32 -10.52 9.34
C THR A 431 5.94 -11.71 10.02
#